data_AF-A0A7S2R2T3-F1
#
_entry.id   AF-A0A7S2R2T3-F1
#
_cell.length_a   1.000
_cell.length_b   1.000
_cell.length_c   1.000
_cell.angle_alpha   90.00
_cell.angle_beta   90.00
_cell.angle_gamma   90.00
#
_symmetry.space_group_name_H-M   'P 1'
#
loop_
_entity.id
_entity.type
_entity.pdbx_description
1 polymer ?
#
loop_
_entity_poly.entity_id
_entity_poly.type
_entity_poly.pdbx_seq_one_letter_code
_entity_poly.pdbx_strand_id
1 'polypeptide(L)'
;MIKKRKNGSFVLEIVHTESNKPFPEHTGPDGKTYVEVEPYAEYFLRFTNESSSDVVLDPYIDGDYLGYLIYAQSDKFINMGIYNRRNGISKFTSLKFDKLSNMSQS
;
A
#
# COMPACT_ATOMS: atom_id res chain seq x y z
N MET A 1 -12.04 -18.86 -3.83
CA MET A 1 -12.61 -17.63 -3.24
C MET A 1 -11.50 -16.97 -2.43
N ILE A 2 -10.78 -16.02 -3.03
CA ILE A 2 -9.59 -15.40 -2.45
C ILE A 2 -10.07 -14.38 -1.40
N LYS A 3 -9.71 -14.60 -0.14
CA LYS A 3 -10.12 -13.75 0.98
C LYS A 3 -9.23 -12.49 0.99
N LYS A 4 -9.82 -11.35 0.64
CA LYS A 4 -9.32 -10.03 1.08
C LYS A 4 -9.06 -10.11 2.59
N ARG A 5 -7.89 -9.68 3.07
CA ARG A 5 -7.68 -9.55 4.52
C ARG A 5 -8.48 -8.37 5.04
N LYS A 6 -9.68 -8.68 5.54
CA LYS A 6 -10.47 -7.80 6.40
C LYS A 6 -9.86 -7.86 7.80
N ASN A 7 -9.03 -6.89 8.16
CA ASN A 7 -8.52 -6.78 9.52
C ASN A 7 -9.37 -5.76 10.27
N GLY A 8 -10.56 -6.17 10.70
CA GLY A 8 -11.55 -5.22 11.24
C GLY A 8 -12.31 -4.46 10.13
N SER A 9 -12.66 -3.20 10.38
CA SER A 9 -13.46 -2.37 9.47
C SER A 9 -12.62 -1.64 8.41
N PHE A 10 -11.56 -2.26 7.91
CA PHE A 10 -10.72 -1.66 6.88
C PHE A 10 -10.03 -2.71 6.01
N VAL A 11 -9.60 -2.26 4.83
CA VAL A 11 -8.91 -3.05 3.80
C VAL A 11 -7.66 -2.31 3.35
N LEU A 12 -6.53 -3.02 3.29
CA LEU A 12 -5.28 -2.52 2.72
C LEU A 12 -4.91 -3.40 1.52
N GLU A 13 -4.63 -2.77 0.38
CA GLU A 13 -4.27 -3.43 -0.86
C GLU A 13 -3.05 -2.75 -1.49
N ILE A 14 -2.23 -3.51 -2.21
CA ILE A 14 -1.23 -2.95 -3.13
C ILE A 14 -1.88 -2.88 -4.51
N VAL A 15 -1.84 -1.72 -5.17
CA VAL A 15 -2.50 -1.51 -6.47
C VAL A 15 -1.52 -0.96 -7.50
N HIS A 16 -1.67 -1.39 -8.76
CA HIS A 16 -0.93 -0.81 -9.88
C HIS A 16 -1.23 0.68 -10.03
N THR A 17 -0.20 1.49 -10.23
CA THR A 17 -0.34 2.96 -10.39
C THR A 17 -1.20 3.34 -11.60
N GLU A 18 -1.02 2.68 -12.75
CA GLU A 18 -1.73 3.04 -13.99
C GLU A 18 -3.16 2.48 -14.05
N SER A 19 -3.33 1.20 -13.71
CA SER A 19 -4.62 0.52 -13.87
C SER A 19 -5.50 0.59 -12.62
N ASN A 20 -4.94 1.01 -11.47
CA ASN A 20 -5.58 1.01 -10.15
C ASN A 20 -6.16 -0.36 -9.73
N LYS A 21 -5.72 -1.44 -10.39
CA LYS A 21 -6.09 -2.81 -10.07
C LYS A 21 -5.21 -3.33 -8.94
N PRO A 22 -5.78 -4.06 -7.97
CA PRO A 22 -4.99 -4.70 -6.93
C PRO A 22 -4.08 -5.76 -7.53
N PHE A 23 -2.86 -5.88 -7.01
CA PHE A 23 -1.99 -6.99 -7.32
C PHE A 23 -2.54 -8.29 -6.72
N PRO A 24 -2.27 -9.46 -7.33
CA PRO A 24 -2.72 -10.74 -6.79
C PRO A 24 -2.08 -11.05 -5.43
N GLU A 25 -2.92 -11.33 -4.43
CA GLU A 25 -2.49 -11.78 -3.12
C GLU A 25 -2.52 -13.31 -3.01
N HIS A 26 -1.54 -13.88 -2.32
CA HIS A 26 -1.52 -15.28 -1.93
C HIS A 26 -1.12 -15.43 -0.46
N THR A 27 -1.49 -16.55 0.15
CA THR A 27 -1.08 -16.88 1.53
C THR A 27 0.14 -17.78 1.47
N GLY A 28 1.25 -17.35 2.09
CA GLY A 28 2.47 -18.13 2.18
C GLY A 28 2.39 -19.24 3.23
N PRO A 29 3.40 -20.14 3.29
CA PRO A 29 3.43 -21.25 4.24
C PRO A 29 3.45 -20.82 5.71
N ASP A 30 3.94 -19.61 6.01
CA ASP A 30 3.96 -19.02 7.35
C ASP A 30 2.63 -18.35 7.74
N GLY A 31 1.60 -18.49 6.89
CA GLY A 31 0.29 -17.89 7.10
C GLY A 31 0.25 -16.38 6.86
N LYS A 32 1.32 -15.76 6.34
CA LYS A 32 1.31 -14.34 5.94
C LYS A 32 0.76 -14.17 4.53
N THR A 33 0.28 -12.97 4.24
CA THR A 33 -0.13 -12.59 2.88
C THR A 33 1.07 -12.02 2.15
N TYR A 34 1.26 -12.49 0.93
CA TYR A 34 2.29 -12.06 0.00
C TYR A 34 1.64 -11.60 -1.29
N VAL A 35 2.34 -10.73 -2.00
CA VAL A 35 1.90 -10.17 -3.28
C VAL A 35 2.99 -10.49 -4.30
N GLU A 36 2.60 -11.07 -5.44
CA GLU A 36 3.51 -11.23 -6.57
C GLU A 36 3.45 -9.98 -7.44
N VAL A 37 4.63 -9.42 -7.74
CA VAL A 37 4.76 -8.17 -8.48
C VAL A 37 5.82 -8.31 -9.55
N GLU A 38 5.60 -7.67 -10.70
CA GLU A 38 6.62 -7.57 -11.73
C GLU A 38 7.82 -6.75 -11.21
N PRO A 39 9.07 -7.07 -11.62
CA PRO A 39 10.22 -6.26 -11.28
C PRO A 39 10.02 -4.81 -11.73
N TYR A 40 10.40 -3.86 -10.89
CA TYR A 40 10.30 -2.42 -11.19
C TYR A 40 8.86 -1.90 -11.34
N ALA A 41 7.85 -2.68 -10.96
CA ALA A 41 6.47 -2.23 -10.97
C ALA A 41 6.26 -1.04 -10.04
N GLU A 42 5.47 -0.07 -10.52
CA GLU A 42 5.01 1.06 -9.74
C GLU A 42 3.66 0.77 -9.09
N TYR A 43 3.52 1.18 -7.84
CA TYR A 43 2.35 0.89 -7.03
C TYR A 43 1.95 2.03 -6.09
N PHE A 44 0.71 1.95 -5.61
CA PHE A 44 0.24 2.66 -4.44
C PHE A 44 -0.20 1.67 -3.37
N LEU A 45 -0.13 2.09 -2.11
CA LEU A 45 -0.85 1.45 -1.01
C LEU A 45 -2.27 2.02 -1.01
N ARG A 46 -3.28 1.20 -1.31
CA ARG A 46 -4.70 1.60 -1.23
C ARG A 46 -5.26 1.20 0.12
N PHE A 47 -5.61 2.19 0.92
CA PHE A 47 -6.36 1.97 2.15
C PHE A 47 -7.83 2.29 1.93
N THR A 48 -8.74 1.41 2.33
CA THR A 48 -10.19 1.63 2.33
C THR A 48 -10.70 1.53 3.76
N ASN A 49 -11.33 2.60 4.24
CA ASN A 49 -12.01 2.58 5.52
C ASN A 49 -13.44 2.05 5.32
N GLU A 50 -13.76 0.87 5.81
CA GLU A 50 -15.12 0.30 5.83
C GLU A 50 -15.82 0.54 7.18
N SER A 51 -15.22 1.35 8.06
CA SER A 51 -15.78 1.74 9.37
C SER A 51 -16.66 2.97 9.23
N SER A 52 -17.65 3.10 10.10
CA SER A 52 -18.45 4.32 10.24
C SER A 52 -17.70 5.49 10.89
N SER A 53 -16.49 5.24 11.39
CA SER A 53 -15.65 6.23 12.06
C SER A 53 -14.41 6.55 11.24
N ASP A 54 -13.99 7.81 11.26
CA ASP A 54 -12.73 8.23 10.64
C ASP A 54 -11.53 7.58 11.35
N VAL A 55 -10.50 7.25 10.58
CA VAL A 55 -9.27 6.65 11.09
C VAL A 55 -8.05 7.46 10.69
N VAL A 56 -7.05 7.48 11.57
CA VAL A 56 -5.73 8.09 11.32
C VAL A 56 -4.72 6.98 11.06
N LEU A 57 -3.89 7.17 10.04
CA LEU A 57 -2.94 6.16 9.55
C LEU A 57 -1.54 6.75 9.45
N ASP A 58 -0.56 5.96 9.89
CA ASP A 58 0.87 6.23 9.83
C ASP A 58 1.51 5.11 9.00
N PRO A 59 1.78 5.30 7.70
CA PRO A 59 2.27 4.23 6.85
C PRO A 59 3.79 4.03 6.98
N TYR A 60 4.20 2.76 7.07
CA TYR A 60 5.60 2.32 7.12
C TYR A 60 5.87 1.32 5.99
N ILE A 61 7.09 1.34 5.43
CA ILE A 61 7.60 0.34 4.48
C ILE A 61 8.94 -0.16 5.01
N ASP A 62 9.10 -1.47 5.15
CA ASP A 62 10.32 -2.11 5.66
C ASP A 62 10.80 -1.56 7.03
N GLY A 63 9.87 -1.04 7.83
CA GLY A 63 10.13 -0.43 9.14
C GLY A 63 10.36 1.08 9.09
N ASP A 64 10.47 1.68 7.90
CA ASP A 64 10.67 3.11 7.73
C ASP A 64 9.34 3.86 7.51
N TYR A 65 9.14 4.93 8.28
CA TYR A 65 7.96 5.79 8.16
C TYR A 65 7.99 6.61 6.87
N LEU A 66 6.86 6.69 6.16
CA LEU A 66 6.77 7.45 4.91
C LEU A 66 6.68 8.98 5.10
N GLY A 67 6.67 9.46 6.34
CA GLY A 67 6.81 10.90 6.63
C GLY A 67 5.51 11.70 6.63
N TYR A 68 4.34 11.07 6.64
CA TYR A 68 3.05 11.76 6.66
C TYR A 68 1.93 10.95 7.34
N LEU A 69 0.93 11.66 7.85
CA LEU A 69 -0.30 11.11 8.43
C LEU A 69 -1.44 11.21 7.41
N ILE A 70 -2.36 10.25 7.43
CA ILE A 70 -3.58 10.29 6.62
C ILE A 70 -4.82 10.16 7.49
N TYR A 71 -5.80 11.02 7.23
CA TYR A 71 -7.15 10.92 7.76
C TYR A 71 -8.03 10.22 6.72
N ALA A 72 -8.37 8.95 6.95
CA ALA A 72 -9.23 8.17 6.08
C ALA A 72 -10.68 8.22 6.56
N GLN A 73 -11.51 8.89 5.78
CA GLN A 73 -12.94 9.01 6.04
C GLN A 73 -13.68 7.70 5.78
N SER A 74 -14.79 7.48 6.47
CA SER A 74 -15.72 6.36 6.24
C SER A 74 -16.03 6.15 4.76
N ASP A 75 -16.01 4.89 4.32
CA ASP A 75 -16.36 4.40 2.98
C ASP A 75 -15.56 5.04 1.82
N LYS A 76 -14.42 5.66 2.13
CA LYS A 76 -13.49 6.19 1.13
C LYS A 76 -12.21 5.39 1.10
N PHE A 77 -11.65 5.29 -0.10
CA PHE A 77 -10.30 4.81 -0.29
C PHE A 77 -9.34 5.96 -0.52
N ILE A 78 -8.08 5.75 -0.15
CA ILE A 78 -6.97 6.66 -0.40
C ILE A 78 -5.81 5.85 -0.97
N ASN A 79 -5.25 6.34 -2.07
CA ASN A 79 -4.02 5.80 -2.65
C ASN A 79 -2.83 6.58 -2.06
N MET A 80 -1.95 5.86 -1.39
CA MET A 80 -0.82 6.38 -0.63
C MET A 80 0.49 5.97 -1.31
N GLY A 81 1.48 6.85 -1.27
CA GLY A 81 2.79 6.64 -1.90
C GLY A 81 3.80 7.63 -1.36
N ILE A 82 4.74 8.09 -2.19
CA ILE A 82 5.68 9.15 -1.79
C ILE A 82 4.91 10.47 -1.71
N TYR A 83 4.92 11.11 -0.54
CA TYR A 83 4.25 12.38 -0.34
C TYR A 83 5.14 13.54 -0.78
N ASN A 84 4.58 14.39 -1.64
CA ASN A 84 5.22 15.62 -2.08
C ASN A 84 4.27 16.80 -1.88
N ARG A 85 4.75 17.88 -1.27
CA ARG A 85 4.02 19.14 -1.14
C ARG A 85 4.78 20.27 -1.79
N ARG A 86 4.18 20.92 -2.79
CA ARG A 86 4.76 22.08 -3.48
C ARG A 86 3.70 23.17 -3.65
N ASN A 87 4.03 24.39 -3.24
CA ASN A 87 3.13 25.55 -3.34
C ASN A 87 1.73 25.30 -2.76
N GLY A 88 1.65 24.59 -1.62
CA GLY A 88 0.37 24.27 -0.96
C GLY A 88 -0.38 23.08 -1.56
N ILE A 89 0.02 22.57 -2.74
CA ILE A 89 -0.58 21.39 -3.36
C ILE A 89 0.14 20.14 -2.86
N SER A 90 -0.63 19.23 -2.29
CA SER A 90 -0.17 17.90 -1.87
C SER A 90 -0.45 16.88 -2.97
N LYS A 91 0.52 16.03 -3.29
CA LYS A 91 0.37 14.94 -4.24
C LYS A 91 1.10 13.70 -3.74
N PHE A 92 0.47 12.54 -3.91
CA PHE A 92 1.16 11.25 -3.78
C PHE A 92 1.68 10.81 -5.15
N THR A 93 2.94 10.39 -5.19
CA THR A 93 3.54 9.72 -6.35
C THR A 93 3.76 8.25 -6.03
N SER A 94 3.86 7.42 -7.06
CA SER A 94 4.01 5.97 -6.93
C SER A 94 5.25 5.60 -6.11
N LEU A 95 5.12 4.47 -5.42
CA LEU A 95 6.25 3.72 -4.91
C LEU A 95 6.71 2.76 -6.02
N LYS A 96 7.93 2.25 -5.90
CA LYS A 96 8.50 1.35 -6.90
C LYS A 96 9.14 0.16 -6.20
N PHE A 97 8.83 -1.04 -6.67
CA PHE A 97 9.55 -2.24 -6.24
C PHE A 97 10.90 -2.29 -6.93
N ASP A 98 11.98 -2.26 -6.17
CA ASP A 98 13.28 -2.55 -6.74
C ASP A 98 13.49 -4.05 -6.87
N LYS A 99 14.03 -4.47 -8.01
CA LYS A 99 14.49 -5.84 -8.16
C LYS A 99 15.63 -6.04 -7.15
N LEU A 100 15.46 -6.98 -6.23
CA LEU A 100 16.58 -7.47 -5.44
C LEU A 100 17.61 -8.05 -6.43
N SER A 101 18.64 -7.26 -6.72
CA SER A 101 19.85 -7.80 -7.34
C SER A 101 20.40 -8.80 -6.34
N ASN A 102 20.73 -10.02 -6.79
CA ASN A 102 21.28 -11.06 -5.92
C ASN A 102 22.43 -10.44 -5.11
N MET A 103 22.18 -10.13 -3.84
CA MET A 103 23.25 -9.88 -2.90
C MET A 103 23.98 -11.21 -2.83
N SER A 104 25.14 -11.26 -3.48
CA SER A 104 26.11 -12.32 -3.33
C SER A 104 26.22 -12.61 -1.85
N GLN A 105 25.86 -13.82 -1.44
CA GLN A 105 26.29 -14.31 -0.14
C GLN A 105 27.82 -14.36 -0.21
N SER A 106 28.48 -13.38 0.39
CA SER A 106 29.90 -13.37 0.69
C SER A 106 30.13 -13.96 2.07
#